data_AF-A0A223VNW4-F1
#
_entry.id   AF-A0A223VNW4-F1
#
_cell.length_a   1.000
_cell.length_b   1.000
_cell.length_c   1.000
_cell.angle_alpha   90.00
_cell.angle_beta   90.00
_cell.angle_gamma   90.00
#
_symmetry.space_group_name_H-M   'P 1'
#
loop_
_entity.id
_entity.type
_entity.pdbx_description
1 polymer ?
#
loop_
_entity_poly.entity_id
_entity_poly.type
_entity_poly.pdbx_seq_one_letter_code
_entity_poly.pdbx_strand_id
1 'polypeptide(L)'
;MSSDPRFFAFLKERIGLDVASVGEAIIERAVRQRSQAVNAQTAGEYWQHLQSSEDEQQALIEAVIVPETWFFRYPESFATLARLAKARLIEIKQMRALRILSLPCSTGEEPYSIAMALLDAGLAPHQFKVLGLDVSPLSVERARRGVYGRNSFRGGDIAFRDRHFTEYGDGYHIADRVREQVRLQVGNLLDPGLLANEASYDFVFCRNLLIYFDQPTQKQVFDVLKGLTHVDGVLFIGPAEGSLLGRHGMRSIGVPQSFAFSRHAEPVTPAPVFVPIAAPIPQRSAAPIPSKPRPFSTVSAQVVPIKAPHTDAGDLLSRIATLANEGKSAEARAACEQYLSNHPPAAQVFYWLGLLSDVAGSALEAQGYYRKALYLEPQHPQALMHLAALLESQGDSAGARRLQARAARSERADSESKR
;
A
#
# COMPACT_ATOMS: atom_id res chain seq x y z
N MET A 1 -8.75 -17.66 -26.92
CA MET A 1 -9.65 -16.58 -26.49
C MET A 1 -8.86 -15.30 -26.59
N SER A 2 -9.16 -14.49 -27.60
CA SER A 2 -8.64 -13.12 -27.74
C SER A 2 -9.09 -12.28 -26.54
N SER A 3 -8.34 -11.23 -26.21
CA SER A 3 -8.75 -10.17 -25.29
C SER A 3 -10.11 -9.61 -25.71
N ASP A 4 -11.20 -10.08 -25.10
CA ASP A 4 -12.56 -9.66 -25.45
C ASP A 4 -12.92 -8.42 -24.60
N PRO A 5 -12.98 -7.23 -25.21
CA PRO A 5 -13.10 -5.96 -24.49
C PRO A 5 -14.40 -5.83 -23.71
N ARG A 6 -15.41 -6.67 -24.01
CA ARG A 6 -16.70 -6.65 -23.32
C ARG A 6 -16.58 -6.99 -21.83
N PHE A 7 -15.69 -7.92 -21.47
CA PHE A 7 -15.45 -8.26 -20.06
C PHE A 7 -14.74 -7.14 -19.31
N PHE A 8 -13.83 -6.42 -19.99
CA PHE A 8 -13.16 -5.26 -19.41
C PHE A 8 -14.15 -4.13 -19.14
N ALA A 9 -15.01 -3.82 -20.13
CA ALA A 9 -16.07 -2.83 -19.98
C ALA A 9 -17.04 -3.20 -18.86
N PHE A 10 -17.44 -4.48 -18.77
CA PHE A 10 -18.30 -4.96 -17.70
C PHE A 10 -17.70 -4.77 -16.31
N LEU A 11 -16.43 -5.16 -16.08
CA LEU A 11 -15.78 -5.00 -14.78
C LEU A 11 -15.55 -3.53 -14.43
N LYS A 12 -15.22 -2.70 -15.42
CA LYS A 12 -15.09 -1.25 -15.24
C LYS A 12 -16.42 -0.62 -14.83
N GLU A 13 -17.50 -0.95 -15.51
CA GLU A 13 -18.84 -0.43 -15.21
C GLU A 13 -19.32 -0.89 -13.82
N ARG A 14 -19.08 -2.16 -13.48
CA ARG A 14 -19.61 -2.74 -12.25
C ARG A 14 -18.82 -2.37 -11.00
N ILE A 15 -17.50 -2.36 -11.06
CA ILE A 15 -16.65 -2.19 -9.86
C ILE A 15 -15.54 -1.15 -10.07
N GLY A 16 -15.53 -0.44 -11.20
CA GLY A 16 -14.53 0.60 -11.49
C GLY A 16 -13.18 0.07 -11.96
N LEU A 17 -13.04 -1.26 -12.07
CA LEU A 17 -11.76 -1.91 -12.32
C LEU A 17 -11.20 -1.52 -13.69
N ASP A 18 -10.05 -0.87 -13.70
CA ASP A 18 -9.39 -0.48 -14.95
C ASP A 18 -8.39 -1.56 -15.41
N VAL A 19 -8.52 -1.94 -16.67
CA VAL A 19 -7.69 -2.99 -17.27
C VAL A 19 -6.23 -2.56 -17.42
N ALA A 20 -5.94 -1.27 -17.60
CA ALA A 20 -4.56 -0.80 -17.68
C ALA A 20 -3.87 -0.82 -16.31
N SER A 21 -4.64 -0.63 -15.23
CA SER A 21 -4.15 -0.72 -13.86
C SER A 21 -3.95 -2.17 -13.38
N VAL A 22 -4.86 -3.10 -13.71
CA VAL A 22 -4.80 -4.50 -13.27
C VAL A 22 -3.98 -5.38 -14.21
N GLY A 23 -4.01 -5.09 -15.51
CA GLY A 23 -3.44 -5.91 -16.56
C GLY A 23 -4.44 -6.91 -17.15
N GLU A 24 -4.51 -6.93 -18.49
CA GLU A 24 -5.41 -7.78 -19.28
C GLU A 24 -5.33 -9.27 -18.89
N ALA A 25 -4.13 -9.77 -18.62
CA ALA A 25 -3.87 -11.19 -18.35
C ALA A 25 -4.61 -11.72 -17.11
N ILE A 26 -4.80 -10.88 -16.08
CA ILE A 26 -5.53 -11.27 -14.86
C ILE A 26 -7.01 -11.46 -15.20
N ILE A 27 -7.60 -10.52 -15.95
CA ILE A 27 -9.00 -10.60 -16.34
C ILE A 27 -9.22 -11.78 -17.30
N GLU A 28 -8.33 -11.98 -18.27
CA GLU A 28 -8.41 -13.13 -19.19
C GLU A 28 -8.33 -14.47 -18.47
N ARG A 29 -7.45 -14.58 -17.47
CA ARG A 29 -7.36 -15.78 -16.62
C ARG A 29 -8.66 -16.01 -15.85
N ALA A 30 -9.21 -14.96 -15.24
CA ALA A 30 -10.47 -15.02 -14.52
C ALA A 30 -11.63 -15.46 -15.42
N VAL A 31 -11.79 -14.82 -16.58
CA VAL A 31 -12.81 -15.16 -17.59
C VAL A 31 -12.68 -16.62 -18.04
N ARG A 32 -11.46 -17.10 -18.31
CA ARG A 32 -11.21 -18.50 -18.69
C ARG A 32 -11.60 -19.47 -17.58
N GLN A 33 -11.18 -19.20 -16.35
CA GLN A 33 -11.50 -20.02 -15.19
C GLN A 33 -13.03 -20.11 -14.98
N ARG A 34 -13.71 -18.97 -15.07
CA ARG A 34 -15.17 -18.90 -14.92
C ARG A 34 -15.91 -19.58 -16.07
N SER A 35 -15.47 -19.37 -17.32
CA SER A 35 -16.03 -20.05 -18.49
C SER A 35 -15.98 -21.57 -18.35
N GLN A 36 -14.85 -22.11 -17.85
CA GLN A 36 -14.71 -23.54 -17.56
C GLN A 36 -15.62 -24.00 -16.43
N ALA A 37 -15.76 -23.21 -15.35
CA ALA A 37 -16.60 -23.55 -14.21
C ALA A 37 -18.09 -23.69 -14.58
N VAL A 38 -18.57 -22.93 -15.57
CA VAL A 38 -19.95 -23.01 -16.08
C VAL A 38 -20.09 -23.85 -17.36
N ASN A 39 -19.03 -24.54 -17.78
CA ASN A 39 -18.97 -25.37 -18.99
C ASN A 39 -19.28 -24.63 -20.32
N ALA A 40 -19.03 -23.32 -20.38
CA ALA A 40 -19.16 -22.54 -21.62
C ALA A 40 -18.01 -22.89 -22.58
N GLN A 41 -18.37 -23.26 -23.82
CA GLN A 41 -17.40 -23.69 -24.85
C GLN A 41 -16.80 -22.49 -25.58
N THR A 42 -17.51 -21.35 -25.61
CA THR A 42 -17.05 -20.13 -26.26
C THR A 42 -17.17 -18.90 -25.35
N ALA A 43 -16.40 -17.85 -25.66
CA ALA A 43 -16.51 -16.57 -24.96
C ALA A 43 -17.90 -15.93 -25.15
N GLY A 44 -18.56 -16.19 -26.30
CA GLY A 44 -19.91 -15.72 -26.58
C GLY A 44 -20.96 -16.38 -25.68
N GLU A 45 -20.89 -17.70 -25.51
CA GLU A 45 -21.75 -18.44 -24.58
C GLU A 45 -21.56 -17.98 -23.14
N TYR A 46 -20.29 -17.84 -22.70
CA TYR A 46 -20.00 -17.35 -21.37
C TYR A 46 -20.54 -15.93 -21.16
N TRP A 47 -20.38 -15.05 -22.14
CA TRP A 47 -20.92 -13.68 -22.09
C TRP A 47 -22.45 -13.66 -21.92
N GLN A 48 -23.18 -14.48 -22.67
CA GLN A 48 -24.64 -14.58 -22.53
C GLN A 48 -25.07 -15.06 -21.14
N HIS A 49 -24.35 -16.04 -20.58
CA HIS A 49 -24.61 -16.51 -19.22
C HIS A 49 -24.28 -15.43 -18.18
N LEU A 50 -23.14 -14.76 -18.32
CA LEU A 50 -22.73 -13.66 -17.45
C LEU A 50 -23.77 -12.53 -17.45
N GLN A 51 -24.34 -12.16 -18.58
CA GLN A 51 -25.36 -11.09 -18.64
C GLN A 51 -26.68 -11.46 -17.96
N SER A 52 -27.00 -12.75 -17.86
CA SER A 52 -28.29 -13.24 -17.33
C SER A 52 -28.22 -13.75 -15.88
N SER A 53 -27.03 -13.87 -15.30
CA SER A 53 -26.80 -14.44 -13.96
C SER A 53 -26.04 -13.49 -13.05
N GLU A 54 -26.72 -12.91 -12.05
CA GLU A 54 -26.07 -12.07 -11.04
C GLU A 54 -25.02 -12.84 -10.23
N ASP A 55 -25.27 -14.13 -9.95
CA ASP A 55 -24.32 -14.99 -9.26
C ASP A 55 -23.02 -15.15 -10.07
N GLU A 56 -23.12 -15.31 -11.39
CA GLU A 56 -21.93 -15.44 -12.24
C GLU A 56 -21.20 -14.10 -12.39
N GLN A 57 -21.94 -12.99 -12.44
CA GLN A 57 -21.37 -11.64 -12.41
C GLN A 57 -20.52 -11.44 -11.15
N GLN A 58 -21.07 -11.80 -9.99
CA GLN A 58 -20.34 -11.73 -8.73
C GLN A 58 -19.16 -12.70 -8.73
N ALA A 59 -19.32 -13.92 -9.26
CA ALA A 59 -18.22 -14.89 -9.32
C ALA A 59 -17.05 -14.43 -10.22
N LEU A 60 -17.33 -13.70 -11.30
CA LEU A 60 -16.29 -13.07 -12.12
C LEU A 60 -15.59 -11.93 -11.37
N ILE A 61 -16.34 -11.09 -10.65
CA ILE A 61 -15.79 -10.05 -9.78
C ILE A 61 -14.84 -10.66 -8.74
N GLU A 62 -15.27 -11.73 -8.06
CA GLU A 62 -14.44 -12.45 -7.08
C GLU A 62 -13.15 -13.01 -7.69
N ALA A 63 -13.18 -13.42 -8.96
CA ALA A 63 -12.03 -13.99 -9.65
C ALA A 63 -10.97 -12.94 -10.05
N VAL A 64 -11.32 -11.66 -10.09
CA VAL A 64 -10.38 -10.56 -10.44
C VAL A 64 -9.93 -9.74 -9.23
N ILE A 65 -10.63 -9.82 -8.10
CA ILE A 65 -10.25 -9.14 -6.86
C ILE A 65 -8.98 -9.78 -6.27
N VAL A 66 -8.09 -8.93 -5.75
CA VAL A 66 -6.88 -9.34 -5.04
C VAL A 66 -7.05 -9.06 -3.54
N PRO A 67 -7.42 -10.06 -2.71
CA PRO A 67 -7.69 -9.85 -1.29
C PRO A 67 -6.40 -9.84 -0.45
N GLU A 68 -5.40 -9.04 -0.83
CA GLU A 68 -4.15 -8.96 -0.06
C GLU A 68 -4.27 -7.95 1.08
N THR A 69 -4.36 -8.46 2.31
CA THR A 69 -4.41 -7.67 3.53
C THR A 69 -3.72 -8.40 4.69
N TRP A 70 -3.37 -7.64 5.74
CA TRP A 70 -2.80 -8.15 6.98
C TRP A 70 -3.04 -7.15 8.11
N PHE A 71 -2.99 -7.63 9.36
CA PHE A 71 -3.23 -6.79 10.53
C PHE A 71 -2.17 -5.70 10.66
N PHE A 72 -2.60 -4.51 11.08
CA PHE A 72 -1.75 -3.34 11.30
C PHE A 72 -0.86 -2.96 10.11
N ARG A 73 -1.34 -3.17 8.89
CA ARG A 73 -0.69 -2.65 7.66
C ARG A 73 -0.52 -1.13 7.76
N TYR A 74 0.72 -0.64 7.75
CA TYR A 74 1.11 0.75 8.10
C TYR A 74 0.70 1.12 9.55
N PRO A 75 1.45 0.67 10.57
CA PRO A 75 1.09 0.83 11.99
C PRO A 75 0.94 2.30 12.43
N GLU A 76 1.66 3.21 11.80
CA GLU A 76 1.63 4.66 12.07
C GLU A 76 0.25 5.27 11.79
N SER A 77 -0.50 4.72 10.82
CA SER A 77 -1.88 5.12 10.56
C SER A 77 -2.78 4.84 11.78
N PHE A 78 -2.63 3.67 12.41
CA PHE A 78 -3.43 3.28 13.57
C PHE A 78 -3.03 4.02 14.85
N ALA A 79 -1.73 4.25 15.05
CA ALA A 79 -1.24 5.10 16.14
C ALA A 79 -1.80 6.54 16.01
N THR A 80 -1.81 7.07 14.78
CA THR A 80 -2.39 8.37 14.47
C THR A 80 -3.89 8.40 14.71
N LEU A 81 -4.62 7.38 14.24
CA LEU A 81 -6.05 7.21 14.52
C LEU A 81 -6.34 7.24 16.03
N ALA A 82 -5.61 6.47 16.83
CA ALA A 82 -5.80 6.43 18.28
C ALA A 82 -5.68 7.81 18.94
N ARG A 83 -4.66 8.59 18.53
CA ARG A 83 -4.46 9.97 19.03
C ARG A 83 -5.61 10.89 18.60
N LEU A 84 -5.99 10.86 17.32
CA LEU A 84 -7.05 11.72 16.78
C LEU A 84 -8.42 11.36 17.35
N ALA A 85 -8.71 10.08 17.55
CA ALA A 85 -9.96 9.60 18.13
C ALA A 85 -10.15 10.12 19.55
N LYS A 86 -9.10 10.10 20.39
CA LYS A 86 -9.15 10.70 21.74
C LYS A 86 -9.47 12.19 21.69
N ALA A 87 -8.78 12.93 20.83
CA ALA A 87 -9.01 14.36 20.66
C ALA A 87 -10.46 14.65 20.19
N ARG A 88 -10.95 13.89 19.21
CA ARG A 88 -12.29 14.03 18.67
C ARG A 88 -13.38 13.72 19.72
N LEU A 89 -13.19 12.70 20.56
CA LEU A 89 -14.12 12.39 21.65
C LEU A 89 -14.26 13.53 22.66
N ILE A 90 -13.14 14.19 22.99
CA ILE A 90 -13.13 15.37 23.87
C ILE A 90 -13.88 16.53 23.21
N GLU A 91 -13.59 16.80 21.93
CA GLU A 91 -14.21 17.87 21.16
C GLU A 91 -15.75 17.71 21.09
N ILE A 92 -16.23 16.50 20.80
CA ILE A 92 -17.67 16.20 20.75
C ILE A 92 -18.28 15.95 22.14
N LYS A 93 -17.51 16.17 23.22
CA LYS A 93 -17.92 15.99 24.63
C LYS A 93 -18.52 14.61 24.92
N GLN A 94 -18.05 13.59 24.21
CA GLN A 94 -18.55 12.20 24.30
C GLN A 94 -20.07 12.05 24.07
N MET A 95 -20.70 13.02 23.39
CA MET A 95 -22.16 13.03 23.17
C MET A 95 -22.65 11.89 22.26
N ARG A 96 -21.74 11.32 21.45
CA ARG A 96 -22.00 10.17 20.58
C ARG A 96 -20.74 9.34 20.41
N ALA A 97 -20.93 8.10 19.96
CA ALA A 97 -19.82 7.27 19.51
C ALA A 97 -19.15 7.87 18.26
N LEU A 98 -17.83 7.68 18.14
CA LEU A 98 -17.09 7.88 16.92
C LEU A 98 -17.52 6.87 15.86
N ARG A 99 -17.62 7.34 14.62
CA ARG A 99 -17.97 6.49 13.48
C ARG A 99 -16.74 6.34 12.59
N ILE A 100 -16.30 5.10 12.41
CA ILE A 100 -15.14 4.76 11.57
C ILE A 100 -15.60 3.87 10.42
N LEU A 101 -15.12 4.15 9.22
CA LEU A 101 -15.37 3.36 8.02
C LEU A 101 -14.05 2.80 7.49
N SER A 102 -14.01 1.52 7.14
CA SER A 102 -12.91 0.88 6.41
C SER A 102 -13.46 0.24 5.14
N LEU A 103 -12.97 0.70 3.99
CA LEU A 103 -13.42 0.24 2.68
C LEU A 103 -12.27 0.35 1.66
N PRO A 104 -11.94 -0.68 0.87
CA PRO A 104 -12.39 -2.06 1.01
C PRO A 104 -11.85 -2.66 2.33
N CYS A 105 -12.66 -3.48 3.00
CA CYS A 105 -12.23 -4.14 4.23
C CYS A 105 -11.60 -5.52 4.00
N SER A 106 -11.70 -6.06 2.78
CA SER A 106 -11.22 -7.38 2.38
C SER A 106 -11.64 -8.47 3.39
N THR A 107 -10.70 -9.28 3.87
CA THR A 107 -10.95 -10.35 4.86
C THR A 107 -10.99 -9.85 6.32
N GLY A 108 -11.10 -8.53 6.54
CA GLY A 108 -11.41 -7.94 7.83
C GLY A 108 -10.22 -7.48 8.67
N GLU A 109 -8.99 -7.75 8.25
CA GLU A 109 -7.80 -7.38 9.01
C GLU A 109 -7.73 -5.87 9.30
N GLU A 110 -8.12 -5.00 8.36
CA GLU A 110 -8.10 -3.55 8.57
C GLU A 110 -9.14 -3.07 9.60
N PRO A 111 -10.46 -3.32 9.46
CA PRO A 111 -11.44 -2.85 10.45
C PRO A 111 -11.20 -3.45 11.84
N TYR A 112 -10.66 -4.67 11.94
CA TYR A 112 -10.27 -5.24 13.21
C TYR A 112 -9.00 -4.58 13.78
N SER A 113 -8.02 -4.20 12.95
CA SER A 113 -6.86 -3.40 13.40
C SER A 113 -7.30 -2.04 13.95
N ILE A 114 -8.27 -1.40 13.30
CA ILE A 114 -8.91 -0.16 13.79
C ILE A 114 -9.49 -0.39 15.19
N ALA A 115 -10.34 -1.41 15.34
CA ALA A 115 -10.99 -1.70 16.62
C ALA A 115 -9.96 -2.02 17.73
N MET A 116 -8.97 -2.87 17.45
CA MET A 116 -7.89 -3.20 18.38
C MET A 116 -7.09 -1.95 18.79
N ALA A 117 -6.72 -1.09 17.84
CA ALA A 117 -5.96 0.13 18.12
C ALA A 117 -6.73 1.08 19.05
N LEU A 118 -8.04 1.24 18.83
CA LEU A 118 -8.88 2.10 19.66
C LEU A 118 -9.08 1.52 21.07
N LEU A 119 -9.25 0.20 21.20
CA LEU A 119 -9.33 -0.48 22.49
C LEU A 119 -8.01 -0.38 23.26
N ASP A 120 -6.87 -0.62 22.59
CA ASP A 120 -5.54 -0.51 23.20
C ASP A 120 -5.21 0.94 23.59
N ALA A 121 -5.78 1.92 22.89
CA ALA A 121 -5.70 3.32 23.26
C ALA A 121 -6.57 3.66 24.50
N GLY A 122 -7.41 2.75 24.99
CA GLY A 122 -8.24 2.93 26.17
C GLY A 122 -9.62 3.54 25.90
N LEU A 123 -10.08 3.56 24.64
CA LEU A 123 -11.47 3.92 24.36
C LEU A 123 -12.41 2.80 24.82
N ALA A 124 -13.50 3.19 25.46
CA ALA A 124 -14.54 2.24 25.87
C ALA A 124 -15.34 1.75 24.65
N PRO A 125 -15.86 0.50 24.66
CA PRO A 125 -16.62 -0.08 23.54
C PRO A 125 -17.84 0.74 23.05
N HIS A 126 -18.46 1.53 23.92
CA HIS A 126 -19.60 2.38 23.53
C HIS A 126 -19.18 3.69 22.85
N GLN A 127 -17.89 4.04 22.89
CA GLN A 127 -17.37 5.32 22.37
C GLN A 127 -17.03 5.26 20.88
N PHE A 128 -17.06 4.10 20.23
CA PHE A 128 -16.78 3.99 18.81
C PHE A 128 -17.49 2.81 18.16
N LYS A 129 -17.70 2.91 16.84
CA LYS A 129 -18.17 1.82 15.98
C LYS A 129 -17.42 1.84 14.65
N VAL A 130 -17.08 0.65 14.16
CA VAL A 130 -16.37 0.46 12.88
C VAL A 130 -17.32 -0.22 11.91
N LEU A 131 -17.46 0.33 10.71
CA LEU A 131 -18.09 -0.32 9.57
C LEU A 131 -17.00 -0.77 8.60
N GLY A 132 -16.90 -2.07 8.33
CA GLY A 132 -16.11 -2.63 7.24
C GLY A 132 -17.01 -2.90 6.04
N LEU A 133 -16.61 -2.42 4.86
CA LEU A 133 -17.34 -2.60 3.62
C LEU A 133 -16.45 -3.18 2.54
N ASP A 134 -16.95 -4.17 1.81
CA ASP A 134 -16.25 -4.74 0.66
C ASP A 134 -17.24 -5.20 -0.42
N VAL A 135 -16.80 -5.22 -1.68
CA VAL A 135 -17.61 -5.69 -2.81
C VAL A 135 -17.62 -7.22 -2.92
N SER A 136 -16.74 -7.92 -2.18
CA SER A 136 -16.62 -9.38 -2.13
C SER A 136 -17.42 -9.97 -0.97
N PRO A 137 -18.60 -10.60 -1.19
CA PRO A 137 -19.27 -11.40 -0.18
C PRO A 137 -18.37 -12.47 0.44
N LEU A 138 -17.48 -13.08 -0.34
CA LEU A 138 -16.57 -14.11 0.16
C LEU A 138 -15.57 -13.56 1.18
N SER A 139 -15.04 -12.36 0.93
CA SER A 139 -14.10 -11.71 1.84
C SER A 139 -14.79 -11.21 3.10
N VAL A 140 -15.99 -10.62 2.96
CA VAL A 140 -16.84 -10.22 4.10
C VAL A 140 -17.21 -11.42 4.97
N GLU A 141 -17.52 -12.57 4.38
CA GLU A 141 -17.86 -13.76 5.14
C GLU A 141 -16.63 -14.33 5.88
N ARG A 142 -15.44 -14.30 5.26
CA ARG A 142 -14.19 -14.63 5.96
C ARG A 142 -13.93 -13.69 7.13
N ALA A 143 -14.16 -12.38 6.96
CA ALA A 143 -14.06 -11.40 8.02
C ALA A 143 -15.02 -11.72 9.18
N ARG A 144 -16.29 -12.03 8.90
CA ARG A 144 -17.29 -12.39 9.93
C ARG A 144 -16.91 -13.61 10.73
N ARG A 145 -16.28 -14.61 10.10
CA ARG A 145 -15.77 -15.81 10.77
C ARG A 145 -14.67 -15.47 11.77
N GLY A 146 -13.86 -14.43 11.51
CA GLY A 146 -12.87 -13.94 12.46
C GLY A 146 -11.72 -14.92 12.75
N VAL A 147 -11.47 -15.90 11.87
CA VAL A 147 -10.39 -16.88 11.98
C VAL A 147 -9.29 -16.55 10.98
N TYR A 148 -8.07 -16.37 11.48
CA TYR A 148 -6.94 -15.90 10.70
C TYR A 148 -5.74 -16.84 10.79
N GLY A 149 -5.11 -17.09 9.65
CA GLY A 149 -3.88 -17.87 9.57
C GLY A 149 -2.63 -17.03 9.82
N ARG A 150 -1.47 -17.68 9.88
CA ARG A 150 -0.16 -17.03 10.08
C ARG A 150 0.11 -15.87 9.10
N ASN A 151 -0.35 -15.98 7.85
CA ASN A 151 -0.09 -14.97 6.82
C ASN A 151 -0.78 -13.61 7.06
N SER A 152 -1.81 -13.56 7.91
CA SER A 152 -2.47 -12.32 8.31
C SER A 152 -1.67 -11.54 9.37
N PHE A 153 -0.66 -12.17 9.99
CA PHE A 153 0.23 -11.57 10.98
C PHE A 153 1.62 -11.39 10.35
N ARG A 154 1.92 -10.17 9.90
CA ARG A 154 3.18 -9.83 9.24
C ARG A 154 3.96 -8.80 10.05
N GLY A 155 5.28 -8.80 9.91
CA GLY A 155 6.17 -7.88 10.62
C GLY A 155 6.59 -8.36 12.00
N GLY A 156 7.42 -7.56 12.68
CA GLY A 156 7.98 -7.91 13.99
C GLY A 156 7.07 -7.60 15.19
N ASP A 157 6.16 -6.63 15.05
CA ASP A 157 5.23 -6.25 16.11
C ASP A 157 3.91 -7.02 16.00
N ILE A 158 3.90 -8.23 16.57
CA ILE A 158 2.71 -9.08 16.66
C ILE A 158 2.17 -9.18 18.08
N ALA A 159 2.61 -8.31 18.99
CA ALA A 159 2.20 -8.35 20.40
C ALA A 159 0.68 -8.11 20.58
N PHE A 160 0.03 -7.46 19.62
CA PHE A 160 -1.43 -7.32 19.60
C PHE A 160 -2.14 -8.67 19.48
N ARG A 161 -1.52 -9.67 18.86
CA ARG A 161 -2.10 -11.01 18.68
C ARG A 161 -2.42 -11.63 20.04
N ASP A 162 -1.46 -11.59 20.95
CA ASP A 162 -1.57 -12.21 22.27
C ASP A 162 -2.61 -11.48 23.17
N ARG A 163 -2.94 -10.22 22.85
CA ARG A 163 -3.97 -9.44 23.55
C ARG A 163 -5.39 -9.64 23.00
N HIS A 164 -5.52 -9.86 21.69
CA HIS A 164 -6.79 -9.74 20.97
C HIS A 164 -7.21 -11.00 20.23
N PHE A 165 -6.43 -12.07 20.30
CA PHE A 165 -6.74 -13.35 19.67
C PHE A 165 -6.59 -14.50 20.65
N THR A 166 -7.23 -15.60 20.30
CA THR A 166 -7.10 -16.90 20.97
C THR A 166 -6.71 -17.92 19.91
N GLU A 167 -5.84 -18.87 20.25
CA GLU A 167 -5.50 -19.97 19.35
C GLU A 167 -6.74 -20.82 19.07
N TYR A 168 -6.97 -21.15 17.79
CA TYR A 168 -8.11 -21.93 17.33
C TYR A 168 -7.69 -22.86 16.18
N GLY A 169 -7.46 -24.13 16.50
CA GLY A 169 -6.91 -25.10 15.54
C GLY A 169 -5.54 -24.65 15.02
N ASP A 170 -5.39 -24.60 13.70
CA ASP A 170 -4.17 -24.11 13.03
C ASP A 170 -4.13 -22.57 12.83
N GLY A 171 -5.10 -21.85 13.39
CA GLY A 171 -5.26 -20.41 13.23
C GLY A 171 -5.52 -19.68 14.54
N TYR A 172 -5.95 -18.43 14.42
CA TYR A 172 -6.23 -17.54 15.53
C TYR A 172 -7.63 -16.97 15.36
N HIS A 173 -8.46 -17.15 16.38
CA HIS A 173 -9.79 -16.57 16.44
C HIS A 173 -9.73 -15.21 17.15
N ILE A 174 -10.29 -14.19 16.51
CA ILE A 174 -10.33 -12.84 17.08
C ILE A 174 -11.24 -12.80 18.32
N ALA A 175 -10.84 -12.03 19.33
CA ALA A 175 -11.61 -11.89 20.56
C ALA A 175 -12.95 -11.19 20.32
N ASP A 176 -14.01 -11.67 20.97
CA ASP A 176 -15.36 -11.15 20.81
C ASP A 176 -15.46 -9.65 21.12
N ARG A 177 -14.73 -9.18 22.13
CA ARG A 177 -14.65 -7.74 22.48
C ARG A 177 -14.26 -6.84 21.31
N VAL A 178 -13.44 -7.34 20.39
CA VAL A 178 -13.01 -6.65 19.16
C VAL A 178 -14.06 -6.85 18.07
N ARG A 179 -14.53 -8.09 17.90
CA ARG A 179 -15.52 -8.47 16.89
C ARG A 179 -16.81 -7.66 17.00
N GLU A 180 -17.29 -7.44 18.21
CA GLU A 180 -18.49 -6.68 18.53
C GLU A 180 -18.40 -5.18 18.18
N GLN A 181 -17.20 -4.65 17.93
CA GLN A 181 -17.03 -3.26 17.51
C GLN A 181 -17.13 -3.06 15.99
N VAL A 182 -17.07 -4.16 15.23
CA VAL A 182 -17.02 -4.12 13.77
C VAL A 182 -18.31 -4.70 13.18
N ARG A 183 -19.04 -3.86 12.46
CA ARG A 183 -20.10 -4.30 11.56
C ARG A 183 -19.51 -4.52 10.18
N LEU A 184 -19.86 -5.63 9.53
CA LEU A 184 -19.36 -5.99 8.21
C LEU A 184 -20.49 -6.07 7.19
N GLN A 185 -20.35 -5.35 6.08
CA GLN A 185 -21.37 -5.24 5.04
C GLN A 185 -20.78 -5.45 3.65
N VAL A 186 -21.52 -6.16 2.80
CA VAL A 186 -21.23 -6.20 1.37
C VAL A 186 -21.76 -4.92 0.74
N GLY A 187 -20.93 -4.25 -0.05
CA GLY A 187 -21.34 -3.03 -0.73
C GLY A 187 -20.33 -2.60 -1.78
N ASN A 188 -20.80 -1.86 -2.77
CA ASN A 188 -19.98 -1.31 -3.83
C ASN A 188 -19.88 0.21 -3.67
N LEU A 189 -18.67 0.73 -3.55
CA LEU A 189 -18.41 2.16 -3.37
C LEU A 189 -18.95 3.03 -4.51
N LEU A 190 -19.10 2.45 -5.70
CA LEU A 190 -19.62 3.15 -6.88
C LEU A 190 -21.15 3.13 -6.98
N ASP A 191 -21.84 2.37 -6.11
CA ASP A 191 -23.30 2.38 -6.06
C ASP A 191 -23.78 3.71 -5.43
N PRO A 192 -24.54 4.55 -6.16
CA PRO A 192 -25.06 5.82 -5.65
C PRO A 192 -25.97 5.68 -4.42
N GLY A 193 -26.60 4.51 -4.23
CA GLY A 193 -27.42 4.22 -3.06
C GLY A 193 -26.61 3.83 -1.82
N LEU A 194 -25.30 3.54 -1.99
CA LEU A 194 -24.47 3.05 -0.90
C LEU A 194 -24.33 4.10 0.20
N LEU A 195 -24.75 3.74 1.42
CA LEU A 195 -24.67 4.59 2.62
C LEU A 195 -25.36 5.97 2.45
N ALA A 196 -26.28 6.12 1.49
CA ALA A 196 -26.91 7.41 1.15
C ALA A 196 -27.65 8.08 2.33
N ASN A 197 -28.12 7.27 3.30
CA ASN A 197 -28.82 7.74 4.50
C ASN A 197 -27.97 7.65 5.79
N GLU A 198 -26.69 7.30 5.68
CA GLU A 198 -25.81 7.17 6.83
C GLU A 198 -25.18 8.52 7.18
N ALA A 199 -25.08 8.81 8.48
CA ALA A 199 -24.34 9.96 8.96
C ALA A 199 -22.85 9.83 8.60
N SER A 200 -22.21 10.97 8.31
CA SER A 200 -20.78 11.04 8.00
C SER A 200 -19.91 10.41 9.10
N TYR A 201 -18.74 9.94 8.69
CA TYR A 201 -17.77 9.24 9.52
C TYR A 201 -16.68 10.19 10.00
N ASP A 202 -16.29 10.08 11.27
CA ASP A 202 -15.18 10.85 11.84
C ASP A 202 -13.84 10.43 11.21
N PHE A 203 -13.71 9.14 10.91
CA PHE A 203 -12.52 8.56 10.29
C PHE A 203 -12.91 7.61 9.16
N VAL A 204 -12.27 7.74 8.01
CA VAL A 204 -12.48 6.86 6.86
C VAL A 204 -11.14 6.29 6.45
N PHE A 205 -11.05 4.98 6.24
CA PHE A 205 -9.91 4.28 5.68
C PHE A 205 -10.29 3.82 4.27
N CYS A 206 -9.55 4.28 3.27
CA CYS A 206 -9.63 3.80 1.91
C CYS A 206 -8.23 3.62 1.34
N ARG A 207 -7.71 2.40 1.50
CA ARG A 207 -6.31 2.07 1.28
C ARG A 207 -6.18 0.96 0.26
N ASN A 208 -5.21 1.11 -0.65
CA ASN A 208 -4.86 0.08 -1.62
C ASN A 208 -6.04 -0.32 -2.53
N LEU A 209 -6.90 0.65 -2.88
CA LEU A 209 -8.06 0.47 -3.76
C LEU A 209 -7.96 1.36 -4.99
N LEU A 210 -7.62 2.64 -4.82
CA LEU A 210 -7.65 3.63 -5.89
C LEU A 210 -6.64 3.31 -7.00
N ILE A 211 -5.60 2.56 -6.66
CA ILE A 211 -4.59 2.06 -7.62
C ILE A 211 -5.18 1.20 -8.74
N TYR A 212 -6.38 0.63 -8.54
CA TYR A 212 -7.05 -0.25 -9.51
C TYR A 212 -7.99 0.50 -10.46
N PHE A 213 -8.16 1.81 -10.26
CA PHE A 213 -9.11 2.63 -11.00
C PHE A 213 -8.41 3.58 -11.97
N ASP A 214 -9.12 3.98 -13.02
CA ASP A 214 -8.67 5.06 -13.91
C ASP A 214 -8.90 6.44 -13.30
N GLN A 215 -8.38 7.50 -13.93
CA GLN A 215 -8.48 8.86 -13.40
C GLN A 215 -9.95 9.33 -13.19
N PRO A 216 -10.88 9.14 -14.15
CA PRO A 216 -12.30 9.43 -13.93
C PRO A 216 -12.91 8.72 -12.73
N THR A 217 -12.71 7.40 -12.61
CA THR A 217 -13.25 6.60 -11.50
C THR A 217 -12.61 6.98 -10.17
N GLN A 218 -11.29 7.22 -10.14
CA GLN A 218 -10.59 7.74 -8.95
C GLN A 218 -11.23 9.04 -8.45
N LYS A 219 -11.53 9.98 -9.36
CA LYS A 219 -12.19 11.24 -9.00
C LYS A 219 -13.59 10.99 -8.43
N GLN A 220 -14.40 10.15 -9.08
CA GLN A 220 -15.75 9.82 -8.60
C GLN A 220 -15.70 9.21 -7.20
N VAL A 221 -14.84 8.21 -7.00
CA VAL A 221 -14.63 7.56 -5.70
C VAL A 221 -14.18 8.56 -4.66
N PHE A 222 -13.25 9.45 -5.02
CA PHE A 222 -12.78 10.47 -4.11
C PHE A 222 -13.91 11.41 -3.67
N ASP A 223 -14.78 11.84 -4.57
CA ASP A 223 -15.93 12.70 -4.23
C ASP A 223 -16.89 11.99 -3.27
N VAL A 224 -17.10 10.67 -3.45
CA VAL A 224 -17.88 9.83 -2.52
C VAL A 224 -17.20 9.74 -1.15
N LEU A 225 -15.92 9.39 -1.10
CA LEU A 225 -15.13 9.29 0.14
C LEU A 225 -15.13 10.62 0.90
N LYS A 226 -14.98 11.72 0.16
CA LYS A 226 -15.10 13.06 0.72
C LYS A 226 -16.48 13.19 1.35
N GLY A 227 -17.58 12.99 0.63
CA GLY A 227 -18.95 13.08 1.15
C GLY A 227 -19.21 12.22 2.40
N LEU A 228 -18.66 11.01 2.45
CA LEU A 228 -18.77 10.11 3.60
C LEU A 228 -17.95 10.59 4.81
N THR A 229 -16.87 11.35 4.60
CA THR A 229 -16.02 11.86 5.67
C THR A 229 -16.62 13.15 6.25
N HIS A 230 -16.76 13.20 7.57
CA HIS A 230 -17.17 14.41 8.30
C HIS A 230 -16.27 15.60 7.92
N VAL A 231 -16.78 16.83 8.02
CA VAL A 231 -16.00 18.03 7.63
C VAL A 231 -14.69 18.17 8.40
N ASP A 232 -14.71 17.91 9.71
CA ASP A 232 -13.52 17.81 10.57
C ASP A 232 -12.92 16.39 10.64
N GLY A 233 -13.43 15.48 9.81
CA GLY A 233 -12.99 14.09 9.77
C GLY A 233 -11.65 13.92 9.05
N VAL A 234 -11.09 12.72 9.18
CA VAL A 234 -9.80 12.37 8.58
C VAL A 234 -9.91 11.13 7.71
N LEU A 235 -9.35 11.23 6.51
CA LEU A 235 -9.27 10.15 5.53
C LEU A 235 -7.85 9.56 5.54
N PHE A 236 -7.75 8.26 5.77
CA PHE A 236 -6.52 7.48 5.71
C PHE A 236 -6.46 6.72 4.38
N ILE A 237 -5.35 6.87 3.66
CA ILE A 237 -5.16 6.28 2.32
C ILE A 237 -3.85 5.52 2.19
N GLY A 238 -3.69 4.75 1.13
CA GLY A 238 -2.49 3.99 0.87
C GLY A 238 -1.31 4.88 0.45
N PRO A 239 -0.05 4.44 0.65
CA PRO A 239 1.13 5.20 0.27
C PRO A 239 1.16 5.63 -1.21
N ALA A 240 0.72 4.73 -2.10
CA ALA A 240 0.68 4.97 -3.55
C ALA A 240 -0.44 5.94 -3.97
N GLU A 241 -1.35 6.31 -3.06
CA GLU A 241 -2.58 7.05 -3.37
C GLU A 241 -2.48 8.52 -2.92
N GLY A 242 -1.45 8.90 -2.16
CA GLY A 242 -1.31 10.24 -1.56
C GLY A 242 -1.18 11.40 -2.52
N SER A 243 -0.54 11.19 -3.66
CA SER A 243 -0.41 12.23 -4.70
C SER A 243 -1.73 12.53 -5.43
N LEU A 244 -2.74 11.65 -5.31
CA LEU A 244 -4.08 11.87 -5.86
C LEU A 244 -4.86 12.87 -5.00
N LEU A 245 -4.79 12.72 -3.67
CA LEU A 245 -5.62 13.51 -2.75
C LEU A 245 -5.26 15.00 -2.71
N GLY A 246 -3.97 15.32 -2.82
CA GLY A 246 -3.51 16.71 -2.87
C GLY A 246 -4.13 17.50 -4.03
N ARG A 247 -4.38 16.84 -5.17
CA ARG A 247 -5.01 17.45 -6.35
C ARG A 247 -6.51 17.69 -6.18
N HIS A 248 -7.15 17.03 -5.22
CA HIS A 248 -8.60 17.11 -4.99
C HIS A 248 -8.98 17.82 -3.68
N GLY A 249 -8.08 18.68 -3.18
CA GLY A 249 -8.38 19.62 -2.10
C GLY A 249 -8.34 19.02 -0.69
N MET A 250 -7.69 17.86 -0.53
CA MET A 250 -7.33 17.31 0.78
C MET A 250 -5.88 17.61 1.09
N ARG A 251 -5.57 17.88 2.35
CA ARG A 251 -4.21 18.19 2.80
C ARG A 251 -3.75 17.14 3.81
N SER A 252 -2.48 16.76 3.72
CA SER A 252 -1.86 15.92 4.73
C SER A 252 -1.90 16.63 6.08
N ILE A 253 -2.20 15.89 7.14
CA ILE A 253 -2.19 16.42 8.52
C ILE A 253 -0.77 16.55 9.10
N GLY A 254 0.26 16.27 8.30
CA GLY A 254 1.66 16.48 8.67
C GLY A 254 2.26 15.42 9.59
N VAL A 255 1.56 14.30 9.84
CA VAL A 255 2.11 13.18 10.62
C VAL A 255 2.81 12.21 9.67
N PRO A 256 4.14 12.02 9.80
CA PRO A 256 4.90 11.12 8.93
C PRO A 256 4.29 9.72 8.88
N GLN A 257 4.24 9.12 7.68
CA GLN A 257 3.79 7.74 7.42
C GLN A 257 2.37 7.39 7.87
N SER A 258 1.61 8.33 8.43
CA SER A 258 0.21 8.10 8.80
C SER A 258 -0.71 8.01 7.58
N PHE A 259 -0.32 8.64 6.47
CA PHE A 259 -1.12 8.82 5.26
C PHE A 259 -2.52 9.36 5.55
N ALA A 260 -2.61 10.26 6.54
CA ALA A 260 -3.83 10.87 7.02
C ALA A 260 -4.05 12.26 6.42
N PHE A 261 -5.26 12.51 5.93
CA PHE A 261 -5.63 13.72 5.20
C PHE A 261 -6.93 14.33 5.74
N SER A 262 -6.99 15.65 5.81
CA SER A 262 -8.20 16.40 6.21
C SER A 262 -8.58 17.45 5.17
N ARG A 263 -9.84 17.89 5.22
CA ARG A 263 -10.35 19.00 4.39
C ARG A 263 -9.81 20.35 4.88
N HIS A 264 -9.64 20.48 6.18
CA HIS A 264 -9.08 21.65 6.85
C HIS A 264 -7.74 21.24 7.44
N ALA A 265 -6.64 21.67 6.84
CA ALA A 265 -5.39 21.74 7.58
C ALA A 265 -5.26 23.19 8.05
N GLU A 266 -5.73 23.48 9.27
CA GLU A 266 -4.94 24.43 10.06
C GLU A 266 -3.60 23.75 10.31
N PRO A 267 -2.47 24.46 10.12
CA PRO A 267 -1.19 23.91 10.47
C PRO A 267 -1.20 23.67 11.99
N VAL A 268 -1.12 22.40 12.40
CA VAL A 268 -0.60 22.10 13.73
C VAL A 268 0.86 22.50 13.68
N THR A 269 1.15 23.75 14.05
CA THR A 269 2.52 24.22 14.21
C THR A 269 3.18 23.28 15.21
N PRO A 270 4.22 22.50 14.83
CA PRO A 270 5.00 21.84 15.84
C PRO A 270 5.54 22.96 16.74
N ALA A 271 5.30 22.86 18.05
CA ALA A 271 5.96 23.75 18.99
C ALA A 271 7.47 23.66 18.70
N PRO A 272 8.17 24.79 18.54
CA PRO A 272 9.59 24.76 18.23
C PRO A 272 10.30 23.98 19.33
N VAL A 273 10.86 22.83 18.98
CA VAL A 273 11.79 22.13 19.85
C VAL A 273 13.01 23.02 19.92
N PHE A 274 13.19 23.68 21.05
CA PHE A 274 14.37 24.48 21.33
C PHE A 274 15.56 23.51 21.42
N VAL A 275 16.26 23.30 20.31
CA VAL A 275 17.55 22.61 20.34
C VAL A 275 18.55 23.61 20.92
N PRO A 276 19.18 23.36 22.08
CA PRO A 276 20.20 24.25 22.59
C PRO A 276 21.33 24.31 21.56
N ILE A 277 21.62 25.51 21.05
CA ILE A 277 22.82 25.73 20.25
C ILE A 277 24.01 25.44 21.17
N ALA A 278 24.71 24.34 20.91
CA ALA A 278 25.99 24.06 21.56
C ALA A 278 26.97 25.19 21.21
N ALA A 279 27.62 25.74 22.23
CA ALA A 279 28.62 26.78 22.05
C ALA A 279 29.74 26.31 21.10
N PRO A 280 30.30 27.20 20.24
CA PRO A 280 31.35 26.81 19.33
C PRO A 280 32.62 26.44 20.11
N ILE A 281 33.12 25.22 19.89
CA ILE A 281 34.45 24.80 20.36
C ILE A 281 35.49 25.52 19.48
N PRO A 282 36.55 26.11 20.04
CA PRO A 282 37.58 26.78 19.25
C PRO A 282 38.36 25.77 18.39
N GLN A 283 38.33 25.97 17.07
CA GLN A 283 39.10 25.17 16.12
C GLN A 283 40.60 25.46 16.27
N ARG A 284 41.37 24.42 16.54
CA ARG A 284 42.84 24.46 16.53
C ARG A 284 43.32 24.32 15.09
N SER A 285 44.04 25.33 14.60
CA SER A 285 44.65 25.35 13.26
C SER A 285 45.64 24.20 13.10
N ALA A 286 45.43 23.35 12.10
CA ALA A 286 46.38 22.33 11.66
C ALA A 286 47.09 22.80 10.39
N ALA A 287 48.43 22.73 10.40
CA ALA A 287 49.31 23.08 9.30
C ALA A 287 49.17 22.11 8.10
N PRO A 288 49.52 22.54 6.87
CA PRO A 288 49.29 21.75 5.67
C PRO A 288 50.40 20.72 5.46
N ILE A 289 50.03 19.51 5.05
CA ILE A 289 50.96 18.47 4.57
C ILE A 289 50.70 18.23 3.07
N PRO A 290 51.74 18.07 2.23
CA PRO A 290 51.64 18.19 0.78
C PRO A 290 51.23 16.88 0.10
N SER A 291 50.63 17.02 -1.08
CA SER A 291 50.27 15.94 -2.00
C SER A 291 51.50 15.26 -2.61
N LYS A 292 51.43 13.93 -2.76
CA LYS A 292 52.28 13.16 -3.67
C LYS A 292 51.44 12.30 -4.61
N PRO A 293 51.95 12.01 -5.82
CA PRO A 293 51.16 11.52 -6.95
C PRO A 293 51.02 9.99 -6.94
N ARG A 294 49.89 9.51 -7.45
CA ARG A 294 49.65 8.10 -7.76
C ARG A 294 50.61 7.61 -8.85
N PRO A 295 51.19 6.41 -8.70
CA PRO A 295 51.58 5.60 -9.84
C PRO A 295 50.47 4.61 -10.20
N PHE A 296 50.26 4.45 -11.50
CA PHE A 296 49.52 3.33 -12.09
C PHE A 296 50.17 2.01 -11.66
N SER A 297 49.36 1.02 -11.29
CA SER A 297 49.73 -0.37 -11.50
C SER A 297 48.50 -1.19 -11.89
N THR A 298 48.60 -1.73 -13.10
CA THR A 298 47.88 -2.87 -13.63
C THR A 298 48.30 -4.14 -12.91
N VAL A 299 47.39 -4.96 -12.37
CA VAL A 299 47.51 -6.44 -12.37
C VAL A 299 46.11 -7.10 -12.32
N SER A 300 45.89 -7.90 -13.36
CA SER A 300 45.16 -9.15 -13.53
C SER A 300 43.88 -9.48 -12.76
N ALA A 301 42.88 -9.83 -13.57
CA ALA A 301 41.81 -10.75 -13.23
C ALA A 301 42.37 -12.10 -12.73
N GLN A 302 41.90 -12.52 -11.56
CA GLN A 302 41.87 -13.92 -11.17
C GLN A 302 40.43 -14.31 -10.89
N VAL A 303 39.89 -15.13 -11.80
CA VAL A 303 38.69 -15.93 -11.57
C VAL A 303 39.09 -17.05 -10.62
N VAL A 304 38.58 -17.01 -9.39
CA VAL A 304 38.56 -18.17 -8.50
C VAL A 304 37.09 -18.54 -8.28
N PRO A 305 36.67 -19.76 -8.61
CA PRO A 305 35.32 -20.22 -8.34
C PRO A 305 35.20 -20.75 -6.91
N ILE A 306 33.95 -20.86 -6.43
CA ILE A 306 33.46 -21.71 -5.31
C ILE A 306 33.24 -21.00 -3.96
N LYS A 307 31.97 -20.67 -3.67
CA LYS A 307 31.04 -21.35 -2.73
C LYS A 307 30.19 -20.32 -1.99
N ALA A 308 28.88 -20.48 -2.09
CA ALA A 308 27.89 -19.63 -1.45
C ALA A 308 27.95 -19.67 0.08
N PRO A 309 27.77 -18.51 0.73
CA PRO A 309 27.05 -18.38 1.98
C PRO A 309 25.75 -17.61 1.70
N HIS A 310 24.66 -18.32 1.36
CA HIS A 310 23.35 -17.72 1.06
C HIS A 310 22.55 -17.30 2.31
N THR A 311 23.21 -16.79 3.35
CA THR A 311 22.53 -16.36 4.58
C THR A 311 22.66 -14.86 4.85
N ASP A 312 23.81 -14.22 4.65
CA ASP A 312 24.01 -12.80 5.05
C ASP A 312 23.38 -11.76 4.11
N ALA A 313 23.49 -11.96 2.78
CA ALA A 313 22.97 -11.00 1.81
C ALA A 313 21.43 -10.93 1.77
N GLY A 314 20.76 -12.07 1.99
CA GLY A 314 19.30 -12.13 2.08
C GLY A 314 18.79 -11.40 3.32
N ASP A 315 19.43 -11.63 4.46
CA ASP A 315 19.10 -10.97 5.73
C ASP A 315 19.32 -9.45 5.66
N LEU A 316 20.40 -9.00 5.00
CA LEU A 316 20.65 -7.58 4.73
C LEU A 316 19.61 -6.96 3.79
N LEU A 317 19.16 -7.67 2.74
CA LEU A 317 18.08 -7.19 1.86
C LEU A 317 16.74 -7.09 2.61
N SER A 318 16.42 -8.08 3.44
CA SER A 318 15.24 -8.06 4.30
C SER A 318 15.33 -6.95 5.34
N ARG A 319 16.52 -6.68 5.88
CA ARG A 319 16.78 -5.57 6.81
C ARG A 319 16.64 -4.21 6.12
N ILE A 320 17.16 -4.04 4.91
CA ILE A 320 16.97 -2.82 4.09
C ILE A 320 15.48 -2.58 3.87
N ALA A 321 14.74 -3.61 3.45
CA ALA A 321 13.29 -3.50 3.25
C ALA A 321 12.57 -3.15 4.55
N THR A 322 12.96 -3.76 5.67
CA THR A 322 12.40 -3.47 6.99
C THR A 322 12.66 -2.02 7.40
N LEU A 323 13.90 -1.55 7.34
CA LEU A 323 14.29 -0.17 7.69
C LEU A 323 13.61 0.87 6.79
N ALA A 324 13.48 0.57 5.49
CA ALA A 324 12.80 1.44 4.53
C ALA A 324 11.30 1.52 4.83
N ASN A 325 10.66 0.38 5.14
CA ASN A 325 9.25 0.32 5.51
C ASN A 325 8.95 0.97 6.88
N GLU A 326 9.89 0.87 7.83
CA GLU A 326 9.86 1.54 9.14
C GLU A 326 10.13 3.06 9.05
N GLY A 327 10.42 3.61 7.86
CA GLY A 327 10.69 5.04 7.66
C GLY A 327 12.01 5.53 8.25
N LYS A 328 12.88 4.61 8.68
CA LYS A 328 14.23 4.92 9.13
C LYS A 328 15.12 5.17 7.92
N SER A 329 14.81 6.22 7.15
CA SER A 329 15.41 6.49 5.84
C SER A 329 16.93 6.62 5.89
N ALA A 330 17.48 7.19 6.96
CA ALA A 330 18.92 7.29 7.16
C ALA A 330 19.58 5.93 7.42
N GLU A 331 18.97 5.08 8.25
CA GLU A 331 19.47 3.73 8.55
C GLU A 331 19.28 2.79 7.35
N ALA A 332 18.17 2.92 6.62
CA ALA A 332 17.92 2.18 5.39
C ALA A 332 18.95 2.53 4.31
N ARG A 333 19.29 3.82 4.16
CA ARG A 333 20.34 4.28 3.24
C ARG A 333 21.71 3.74 3.67
N ALA A 334 22.04 3.81 4.96
CA ALA A 334 23.28 3.23 5.49
C ALA A 334 23.35 1.70 5.28
N ALA A 335 22.23 0.98 5.43
CA ALA A 335 22.16 -0.45 5.18
C ALA A 335 22.31 -0.79 3.68
N CYS A 336 21.74 0.03 2.79
CA CYS A 336 21.99 -0.08 1.35
C CYS A 336 23.48 0.12 1.00
N GLU A 337 24.12 1.13 1.59
CA GLU A 337 25.55 1.43 1.39
C GLU A 337 26.45 0.32 1.96
N GLN A 338 26.08 -0.22 3.14
CA GLN A 338 26.73 -1.38 3.73
C GLN A 338 26.61 -2.62 2.82
N TYR A 339 25.42 -2.87 2.26
CA TYR A 339 25.23 -3.96 1.31
C TYR A 339 26.13 -3.79 0.08
N LEU A 340 26.15 -2.59 -0.52
CA LEU A 340 26.96 -2.31 -1.70
C LEU A 340 28.47 -2.34 -1.43
N SER A 341 28.89 -2.20 -0.17
CA SER A 341 30.30 -2.30 0.25
C SER A 341 30.75 -3.74 0.45
N ASN A 342 29.84 -4.63 0.87
CA ASN A 342 30.17 -6.01 1.28
C ASN A 342 29.67 -7.07 0.30
N HIS A 343 28.77 -6.72 -0.63
CA HIS A 343 28.13 -7.64 -1.55
C HIS A 343 28.09 -7.10 -2.97
N PRO A 344 27.94 -8.00 -3.98
CA PRO A 344 27.76 -7.58 -5.36
C PRO A 344 26.56 -6.63 -5.51
N PRO A 345 26.66 -5.60 -6.36
CA PRO A 345 25.57 -4.65 -6.58
C PRO A 345 24.30 -5.37 -7.04
N ALA A 346 23.19 -5.14 -6.34
CA ALA A 346 21.91 -5.80 -6.62
C ALA A 346 20.85 -4.77 -7.02
N ALA A 347 20.02 -5.13 -8.00
CA ALA A 347 18.98 -4.24 -8.54
C ALA A 347 17.99 -3.79 -7.45
N GLN A 348 17.60 -4.70 -6.55
CA GLN A 348 16.73 -4.42 -5.41
C GLN A 348 17.28 -3.33 -4.47
N VAL A 349 18.60 -3.25 -4.27
CA VAL A 349 19.23 -2.24 -3.39
C VAL A 349 19.23 -0.87 -4.03
N PHE A 350 19.47 -0.80 -5.35
CA PHE A 350 19.33 0.45 -6.08
C PHE A 350 17.88 0.90 -6.21
N TYR A 351 16.93 -0.02 -6.28
CA TYR A 351 15.52 0.33 -6.16
C TYR A 351 15.22 0.99 -4.82
N TRP A 352 15.68 0.42 -3.71
CA TRP A 352 15.49 1.00 -2.38
C TRP A 352 16.17 2.37 -2.23
N LEU A 353 17.41 2.54 -2.71
CA LEU A 353 18.07 3.85 -2.76
C LEU A 353 17.29 4.87 -3.60
N GLY A 354 16.71 4.42 -4.73
CA GLY A 354 15.86 5.24 -5.57
C GLY A 354 14.61 5.72 -4.83
N LEU A 355 13.92 4.81 -4.16
CA LEU A 355 12.73 5.11 -3.38
C LEU A 355 13.03 6.04 -2.20
N LEU A 356 14.13 5.81 -1.48
CA LEU A 356 14.55 6.66 -0.36
C LEU A 356 14.91 8.08 -0.83
N SER A 357 15.61 8.21 -1.96
CA SER A 357 15.92 9.52 -2.55
C SER A 357 14.68 10.24 -3.08
N ASP A 358 13.68 9.50 -3.58
CA ASP A 358 12.41 10.04 -4.07
C ASP A 358 11.57 10.61 -2.91
N VAL A 359 11.46 9.86 -1.81
CA VAL A 359 10.82 10.29 -0.57
C VAL A 359 11.54 11.50 0.05
N ALA A 360 12.87 11.57 -0.08
CA ALA A 360 13.66 12.73 0.35
C ALA A 360 13.54 13.95 -0.58
N GLY A 361 12.71 13.89 -1.63
CA GLY A 361 12.52 14.99 -2.60
C GLY A 361 13.71 15.18 -3.56
N SER A 362 14.69 14.28 -3.54
CA SER A 362 15.87 14.32 -4.39
C SER A 362 15.65 13.56 -5.70
N ALA A 363 14.76 14.10 -6.54
CA ALA A 363 14.30 13.46 -7.78
C ALA A 363 15.44 13.07 -8.75
N LEU A 364 16.52 13.86 -8.81
CA LEU A 364 17.66 13.58 -9.68
C LEU A 364 18.50 12.38 -9.18
N GLU A 365 18.68 12.25 -7.87
CA GLU A 365 19.30 11.06 -7.28
C GLU A 365 18.41 9.83 -7.46
N ALA A 366 17.11 9.96 -7.19
CA ALA A 366 16.14 8.88 -7.33
C ALA A 366 16.15 8.30 -8.75
N GLN A 367 16.11 9.18 -9.75
CA GLN A 367 16.22 8.80 -11.17
C GLN A 367 17.53 8.06 -11.47
N GLY A 368 18.64 8.54 -10.92
CA GLY A 368 19.95 7.89 -11.06
C GLY A 368 19.98 6.48 -10.49
N TYR A 369 19.37 6.27 -9.33
CA TYR A 369 19.31 4.96 -8.68
C TYR A 369 18.33 4.00 -9.37
N TYR A 370 17.15 4.46 -9.77
CA TYR A 370 16.24 3.62 -10.56
C TYR A 370 16.89 3.19 -11.88
N ARG A 371 17.62 4.08 -12.57
CA ARG A 371 18.38 3.69 -13.78
C ARG A 371 19.48 2.67 -13.49
N LYS A 372 20.16 2.74 -12.34
CA LYS A 372 21.13 1.71 -11.92
C LYS A 372 20.46 0.36 -11.64
N ALA A 373 19.28 0.36 -11.01
CA ALA A 373 18.48 -0.86 -10.84
C ALA A 373 18.13 -1.49 -12.19
N LEU A 374 17.66 -0.67 -13.14
CA LEU A 374 17.32 -1.11 -14.50
C LEU A 374 18.52 -1.45 -15.39
N TYR A 375 19.72 -1.03 -15.02
CA TYR A 375 20.94 -1.46 -15.69
C TYR A 375 21.31 -2.89 -15.31
N LEU A 376 21.14 -3.23 -14.03
CA LEU A 376 21.43 -4.57 -13.51
C LEU A 376 20.31 -5.56 -13.83
N GLU A 377 19.06 -5.11 -13.73
CA GLU A 377 17.88 -5.90 -14.05
C GLU A 377 16.95 -5.06 -14.93
N PRO A 378 17.11 -5.13 -16.27
CA PRO A 378 16.34 -4.34 -17.24
C PRO A 378 14.82 -4.50 -17.17
N GLN A 379 14.39 -5.52 -16.45
CA GLN A 379 13.04 -6.01 -16.31
C GLN A 379 12.50 -5.82 -14.88
N HIS A 380 13.27 -5.18 -13.97
CA HIS A 380 12.86 -4.99 -12.58
C HIS A 380 11.57 -4.16 -12.50
N PRO A 381 10.45 -4.78 -12.06
CA PRO A 381 9.12 -4.20 -12.26
C PRO A 381 8.92 -2.94 -11.43
N GLN A 382 9.31 -2.96 -10.15
CA GLN A 382 9.15 -1.80 -9.26
C GLN A 382 10.00 -0.60 -9.74
N ALA A 383 11.25 -0.82 -10.15
CA ALA A 383 12.10 0.25 -10.66
C ALA A 383 11.57 0.87 -11.97
N LEU A 384 10.96 0.07 -12.87
CA LEU A 384 10.33 0.57 -14.09
C LEU A 384 9.11 1.45 -13.76
N MET A 385 8.26 1.01 -12.84
CA MET A 385 7.05 1.75 -12.43
C MET A 385 7.39 3.07 -11.74
N HIS A 386 8.28 3.04 -10.74
CA HIS A 386 8.65 4.23 -9.98
C HIS A 386 9.40 5.26 -10.84
N LEU A 387 10.28 4.80 -11.74
CA LEU A 387 10.94 5.71 -12.68
C LEU A 387 9.95 6.33 -13.68
N ALA A 388 8.96 5.56 -14.14
CA ALA A 388 7.91 6.09 -15.01
C ALA A 388 7.10 7.18 -14.31
N ALA A 389 6.67 6.94 -13.07
CA ALA A 389 5.94 7.93 -12.26
C ALA A 389 6.77 9.21 -12.03
N LEU A 390 8.07 9.05 -11.75
CA LEU A 390 8.97 10.16 -11.57
C LEU A 390 9.14 10.98 -12.86
N LEU A 391 9.33 10.33 -14.01
CA LEU A 391 9.40 11.02 -15.32
C LEU A 391 8.11 11.75 -15.67
N GLU A 392 6.97 11.15 -15.35
CA GLU A 392 5.66 11.77 -15.57
C GLU A 392 5.48 13.03 -14.72
N SER A 393 5.90 13.01 -13.45
CA SER A 393 5.90 14.20 -12.58
C SER A 393 6.83 15.32 -13.05
N GLN A 394 7.86 14.99 -13.83
CA GLN A 394 8.80 15.93 -14.45
C GLN A 394 8.35 16.41 -15.84
N GLY A 395 7.19 15.95 -16.32
CA GLY A 395 6.63 16.30 -17.62
C GLY A 395 7.15 15.47 -18.81
N ASP A 396 7.98 14.45 -18.59
CA ASP A 396 8.42 13.51 -19.63
C ASP A 396 7.44 12.33 -19.78
N SER A 397 6.24 12.64 -20.26
CA SER A 397 5.19 11.64 -20.52
C SER A 397 5.59 10.62 -21.61
N ALA A 398 6.50 11.00 -22.52
CA ALA A 398 7.00 10.08 -23.54
C ALA A 398 7.95 9.03 -22.94
N GLY A 399 8.84 9.45 -22.03
CA GLY A 399 9.72 8.57 -21.26
C GLY A 399 8.94 7.65 -20.33
N ALA A 400 7.95 8.19 -19.60
CA ALA A 400 7.09 7.42 -18.72
C ALA A 400 6.37 6.27 -19.45
N ARG A 401 5.72 6.56 -20.57
CA ARG A 401 5.02 5.55 -21.39
C ARG A 401 5.94 4.44 -21.90
N ARG A 402 7.18 4.78 -22.29
CA ARG A 402 8.16 3.77 -22.75
C ARG A 402 8.54 2.80 -21.64
N LEU A 403 8.71 3.29 -20.41
CA LEU A 403 9.06 2.47 -19.25
C LEU A 403 7.88 1.62 -18.78
N GLN A 404 6.67 2.17 -18.76
CA GLN A 404 5.43 1.42 -18.48
C GLN A 404 5.24 0.27 -19.47
N ALA A 405 5.41 0.53 -20.77
CA ALA A 405 5.35 -0.52 -21.79
C ALA A 405 6.45 -1.58 -21.64
N ARG A 406 7.58 -1.24 -21.03
CA ARG A 406 8.66 -2.19 -20.74
C ARG A 406 8.33 -3.06 -19.52
N ALA A 407 7.74 -2.49 -18.48
CA ALA A 407 7.27 -3.24 -17.31
C ALA A 407 6.24 -4.30 -17.72
N ALA A 408 5.25 -3.89 -18.52
CA ALA A 408 4.20 -4.79 -19.02
C ALA A 408 4.72 -5.95 -19.87
N ARG A 409 5.84 -5.77 -20.59
CA ARG A 409 6.46 -6.86 -21.38
C ARG A 409 7.25 -7.83 -20.51
N SER A 410 7.84 -7.33 -19.42
CA SER A 410 8.63 -8.16 -18.52
C SER A 410 7.79 -9.14 -17.72
N GLU A 411 6.65 -8.68 -17.22
CA GLU A 411 5.71 -9.52 -16.47
C GLU A 411 5.13 -10.66 -17.34
N ARG A 412 5.04 -10.45 -18.65
CA ARG A 412 4.64 -11.48 -19.62
C ARG A 412 5.73 -12.55 -19.79
N ALA A 413 7.01 -12.17 -19.88
CA ALA A 413 8.11 -13.11 -20.06
C ALA A 413 8.38 -14.02 -18.84
N ASP A 414 8.28 -13.47 -17.62
CA ASP A 414 8.42 -14.25 -16.38
C ASP A 414 7.28 -15.26 -16.15
N SER A 415 6.11 -15.01 -16.75
CA SER A 415 4.95 -15.90 -16.70
C SER A 415 5.06 -17.10 -17.66
N GLU A 416 5.84 -16.98 -18.73
CA GLU A 416 6.10 -18.04 -19.71
C GLU A 416 7.27 -18.94 -19.30
N SER A 417 8.27 -18.42 -18.60
CA SER A 417 9.46 -19.16 -18.12
C SER A 417 9.19 -20.08 -16.91
N LYS A 418 8.04 -19.89 -16.23
CA LYS A 418 7.59 -20.70 -15.07
C LYS A 418 6.57 -21.80 -15.44
N ARG A 419 6.31 -21.99 -16.73
CA ARG A 419 5.57 -23.14 -17.28
C ARG A 419 6.54 -24.16 -17.84
#